data_AF-A0A1G3R0I0-F1
#
_entry.id   AF-A0A1G3R0I0-F1
#
_cell.length_a   1.000
_cell.length_b   1.000
_cell.length_c   1.000
_cell.angle_alpha   90.00
_cell.angle_beta   90.00
_cell.angle_gamma   90.00
#
_symmetry.space_group_name_H-M   'P 1'
#
loop_
_entity.id
_entity.type
_entity.pdbx_description
1 polymer ?
#
loop_
_entity_poly.entity_id
_entity_poly.type
_entity_poly.pdbx_seq_one_letter_code
_entity_poly.pdbx_strand_id
1 'polypeptide(L)'
;MDENYIKTHYIFDKSFRCNEKQAEPPVLANLLSNTVTDGTLKFFRSLEQRFAVPSIKQLDDHFSQVGKYLGSGLKESEARRLFGIYKKYLMCEIDLGSDRKYQANSQDPFKILVLLNRIQNFRRDRLGKKTADGLYGCDVKEREYVLRRSIIITDKTLYGNEKESNLQRLKSGMWGGQEVLIGENAEPYNRYQLKLLLYVKDLSELSERERKLKISEFRKEFFSKEEIQRLKALDDQLAKEKQDIERYRAAEKAIERLKNITQEEKNERINSLQQEFFGKDAEAFRRREAMRKGAEKKGSF
;
A
#
# COMPACT_ATOMS: atom_id res chain seq x y z
N MET A 1 26.50 7.60 1.81
CA MET A 1 26.06 7.29 0.43
C MET A 1 24.87 8.18 0.12
N ASP A 2 24.92 8.91 -0.99
CA ASP A 2 24.12 10.10 -1.29
C ASP A 2 22.67 9.75 -1.69
N GLU A 3 21.68 10.51 -1.21
CA GLU A 3 20.26 10.43 -1.59
C GLU A 3 20.08 10.52 -3.12
N ASN A 4 21.01 11.20 -3.80
CA ASN A 4 21.02 11.30 -5.25
C ASN A 4 21.26 9.96 -5.96
N TYR A 5 21.99 9.02 -5.37
CA TYR A 5 22.22 7.70 -5.97
C TYR A 5 20.90 6.90 -6.07
N ILE A 6 20.09 6.93 -5.02
CA ILE A 6 18.84 6.16 -4.94
C ILE A 6 17.73 6.73 -5.85
N LYS A 7 17.85 7.99 -6.28
CA LYS A 7 16.97 8.55 -7.32
C LYS A 7 17.12 7.83 -8.65
N THR A 8 18.34 7.41 -9.00
CA THR A 8 18.66 6.89 -10.35
C THR A 8 19.05 5.41 -10.39
N HIS A 9 19.33 4.79 -9.24
CA HIS A 9 19.78 3.40 -9.15
C HIS A 9 18.91 2.57 -8.22
N TYR A 10 18.71 1.30 -8.59
CA TYR A 10 18.02 0.32 -7.76
C TYR A 10 18.96 -0.28 -6.70
N ILE A 11 18.42 -0.63 -5.53
CA ILE A 11 19.14 -1.45 -4.54
C ILE A 11 19.38 -2.85 -5.12
N PHE A 12 18.37 -3.36 -5.83
CA PHE A 12 18.41 -4.58 -6.63
C PHE A 12 17.69 -4.37 -7.97
N ASP A 13 18.40 -4.58 -9.07
CA ASP A 13 17.86 -4.45 -10.43
C ASP A 13 17.46 -5.81 -11.02
N LYS A 14 17.16 -5.85 -12.32
CA LYS A 14 16.85 -7.06 -13.09
C LYS A 14 17.92 -8.15 -13.06
N SER A 15 19.18 -7.83 -12.73
CA SER A 15 20.26 -8.82 -12.63
C SER A 15 20.14 -9.65 -11.35
N PHE A 16 19.54 -9.10 -10.29
CA PHE A 16 19.28 -9.84 -9.06
C PHE A 16 18.08 -10.77 -9.25
N ARG A 17 18.34 -12.08 -9.25
CA ARG A 17 17.29 -13.10 -9.30
C ARG A 17 16.87 -13.45 -7.89
N CYS A 18 15.58 -13.30 -7.63
CA CYS A 18 14.98 -14.02 -6.52
C CYS A 18 14.98 -15.49 -6.88
N ASN A 19 15.50 -16.34 -5.99
CA ASN A 19 15.33 -17.77 -6.13
C ASN A 19 13.83 -18.00 -6.24
N GLU A 20 13.41 -18.52 -7.40
CA GLU A 20 12.01 -18.79 -7.69
C GLU A 20 11.41 -19.60 -6.54
N LYS A 21 10.09 -19.48 -6.35
CA LYS A 21 9.31 -20.35 -5.47
C LYS A 21 9.47 -21.80 -5.94
N GLN A 22 10.61 -22.42 -5.64
CA GLN A 22 10.76 -23.86 -5.67
C GLN A 22 9.82 -24.37 -4.58
N ALA A 23 8.93 -25.30 -4.95
CA ALA A 23 8.05 -26.00 -4.04
C ALA A 23 8.85 -26.37 -2.78
N GLU A 24 8.40 -25.90 -1.61
CA GLU A 24 9.18 -25.90 -0.36
C GLU A 24 9.95 -27.21 -0.20
N PRO A 25 11.27 -27.23 -0.49
CA PRO A 25 12.09 -28.32 -0.02
C PRO A 25 12.12 -28.18 1.50
N PRO A 26 12.20 -29.27 2.27
CA PRO A 26 12.37 -29.16 3.71
C PRO A 26 13.53 -28.19 3.95
N VAL A 27 13.30 -27.16 4.78
CA VAL A 27 14.21 -26.02 5.05
C VAL A 27 15.68 -26.46 5.18
N LEU A 28 15.89 -27.66 5.72
CA LEU A 28 17.19 -28.35 5.82
C LEU A 28 17.89 -28.59 4.47
N ALA A 29 17.22 -29.03 3.40
CA ALA A 29 17.84 -29.32 2.10
C ALA A 29 18.48 -28.09 1.45
N ASN A 30 17.86 -26.90 1.58
CA ASN A 30 18.41 -25.64 1.09
C ASN A 30 19.46 -25.05 2.04
N LEU A 31 19.40 -25.35 3.34
CA LEU A 31 20.44 -24.99 4.29
C LEU A 31 21.75 -25.77 4.04
N LEU A 32 21.66 -26.96 3.43
CA LEU A 32 22.78 -27.85 3.11
C LEU A 32 23.50 -27.49 1.80
N SER A 33 22.84 -26.81 0.86
CA SER A 33 23.53 -26.14 -0.25
C SER A 33 24.20 -24.88 0.32
N ASN A 34 25.41 -24.55 -0.14
CA ASN A 34 26.25 -23.47 0.42
C ASN A 34 25.72 -22.03 0.16
N THR A 35 24.40 -21.88 0.07
CA THR A 35 23.69 -20.67 -0.36
C THR A 35 22.62 -20.31 0.68
N VAL A 36 22.76 -19.11 1.24
CA VAL A 36 21.76 -18.53 2.15
C VAL A 36 20.64 -17.90 1.33
N THR A 37 19.39 -18.13 1.73
CA THR A 37 18.19 -17.71 1.01
C THR A 37 17.14 -17.05 1.93
N ASP A 38 16.04 -16.56 1.38
CA ASP A 38 14.87 -16.08 2.13
C ASP A 38 14.30 -17.17 3.08
N GLY A 39 14.33 -18.43 2.67
CA GLY A 39 13.97 -19.57 3.51
C GLY A 39 14.89 -19.72 4.73
N THR A 40 16.17 -19.36 4.59
CA THR A 40 17.09 -19.31 5.74
C THR A 40 16.70 -18.20 6.71
N LEU A 41 16.28 -17.03 6.21
CA LEU A 41 15.79 -15.94 7.06
C LEU A 41 14.53 -16.34 7.84
N LYS A 42 13.58 -17.03 7.18
CA LYS A 42 12.38 -17.58 7.86
C LYS A 42 12.77 -18.57 8.97
N PHE A 43 13.74 -19.43 8.72
CA PHE A 43 14.28 -20.35 9.72
C PHE A 43 14.94 -19.61 10.89
N PHE A 44 15.74 -18.57 10.63
CA PHE A 44 16.35 -17.79 11.71
C PHE A 44 15.31 -17.12 12.60
N ARG A 45 14.26 -16.54 12.00
CA ARG A 45 13.14 -15.97 12.76
C ARG A 45 12.42 -17.01 13.62
N SER A 46 12.31 -18.26 13.15
CA SER A 46 11.70 -19.32 13.97
C SER A 46 12.60 -19.75 15.14
N LEU A 47 13.93 -19.70 14.99
CA LEU A 47 14.88 -19.90 16.10
C LEU A 47 14.76 -18.78 17.15
N GLU A 48 14.64 -17.53 16.72
CA GLU A 48 14.42 -16.39 17.61
C GLU A 48 13.14 -16.55 18.44
N GLN A 49 12.05 -16.97 17.80
CA GLN A 49 10.76 -17.20 18.49
C GLN A 49 10.82 -18.40 19.43
N ARG A 50 11.42 -19.51 18.99
CA ARG A 50 11.48 -20.75 19.75
C ARG A 50 12.33 -20.61 21.01
N PHE A 51 13.45 -19.91 20.91
CA PHE A 51 14.39 -19.70 22.00
C PHE A 51 14.36 -18.24 22.47
N ALA A 52 13.16 -17.65 22.52
CA ALA A 52 12.99 -16.25 22.87
C ALA A 52 13.58 -15.95 24.25
N VAL A 53 14.40 -14.91 24.33
CA VAL A 53 14.96 -14.43 25.60
C VAL A 53 14.36 -13.07 25.97
N PRO A 54 14.01 -12.84 27.24
CA PRO A 54 13.39 -11.59 27.66
C PRO A 54 14.36 -10.40 27.75
N SER A 55 15.68 -10.64 27.66
CA SER A 55 16.70 -9.59 27.70
C SER A 55 17.96 -9.95 26.93
N ILE A 56 18.66 -8.94 26.41
CA ILE A 56 19.99 -9.08 25.78
C ILE A 56 21.04 -9.67 26.73
N LYS A 57 20.83 -9.57 28.05
CA LYS A 57 21.72 -10.18 29.05
C LYS A 57 21.72 -11.71 29.03
N GLN A 58 20.71 -12.33 28.40
CA GLN A 58 20.57 -13.79 28.29
C GLN A 58 20.92 -14.31 26.89
N LEU A 59 21.59 -13.48 26.10
CA LEU A 59 21.95 -13.80 24.72
C LEU A 59 22.92 -14.99 24.61
N ASP A 60 23.81 -15.18 25.58
CA ASP A 60 24.70 -16.34 25.61
C ASP A 60 23.95 -17.66 25.86
N ASP A 61 22.90 -17.62 26.68
CA ASP A 61 22.00 -18.75 26.90
C ASP A 61 21.20 -19.06 25.64
N HIS A 62 20.65 -18.04 24.98
CA HIS A 62 20.01 -18.16 23.67
C HIS A 62 20.91 -18.86 22.65
N PHE A 63 22.17 -18.38 22.51
CA PHE A 63 23.14 -18.98 21.60
C PHE A 63 23.49 -20.43 21.97
N SER A 64 23.59 -20.74 23.26
CA SER A 64 23.83 -22.10 23.73
C SER A 64 22.68 -23.04 23.37
N GLN A 65 21.44 -22.59 23.54
CA GLN A 65 20.24 -23.36 23.19
C GLN A 65 20.13 -23.59 21.67
N VAL A 66 20.34 -22.55 20.86
CA VAL A 66 20.34 -22.66 19.40
C VAL A 66 21.45 -23.59 18.91
N GLY A 67 22.67 -23.46 19.47
CA GLY A 67 23.80 -24.32 19.11
C GLY A 67 23.51 -25.80 19.38
N LYS A 68 22.93 -26.13 20.54
CA LYS A 68 22.47 -27.49 20.87
C LYS A 68 21.40 -27.99 19.90
N TYR A 69 20.41 -27.16 19.60
CA TYR A 69 19.34 -27.50 18.68
C TYR A 69 19.87 -27.83 17.28
N LEU A 70 20.71 -26.97 16.71
CA LEU A 70 21.32 -27.22 15.40
C LEU A 70 22.22 -28.46 15.42
N GLY A 71 23.00 -28.67 16.49
CA GLY A 71 23.86 -29.84 16.65
C GLY A 71 23.14 -31.18 16.75
N SER A 72 21.88 -31.19 17.22
CA SER A 72 21.07 -32.42 17.32
C SER A 72 20.52 -32.92 15.98
N GLY A 73 20.39 -32.03 14.98
CA GLY A 73 19.71 -32.31 13.72
C GLY A 73 20.58 -32.23 12.46
N LEU A 74 21.84 -31.79 12.59
CA LEU A 74 22.75 -31.53 11.47
C LEU A 74 24.13 -32.17 11.72
N LYS A 75 24.90 -32.37 10.65
CA LYS A 75 26.31 -32.74 10.80
C LYS A 75 27.08 -31.61 11.48
N GLU A 76 28.12 -31.94 12.23
CA GLU A 76 28.87 -30.99 13.06
C GLU A 76 29.41 -29.78 12.25
N SER A 77 29.91 -30.00 11.04
CA SER A 77 30.40 -28.93 10.15
C SER A 77 29.28 -27.99 9.67
N GLU A 78 28.10 -28.55 9.36
CA GLU A 78 26.91 -27.82 8.91
C GLU A 78 26.31 -27.02 10.06
N ALA A 79 26.17 -27.64 11.23
CA ALA A 79 25.70 -27.00 12.45
C ALA A 79 26.59 -25.82 12.84
N ARG A 80 27.92 -26.00 12.87
CA ARG A 80 28.88 -24.92 13.17
C ARG A 80 28.78 -23.76 12.19
N ARG A 81 28.70 -24.05 10.88
CA ARG A 81 28.57 -23.03 9.84
C ARG A 81 27.27 -22.24 9.99
N LEU A 82 26.14 -22.94 10.06
CA LEU A 82 24.82 -22.30 10.14
C LEU A 82 24.68 -21.47 11.42
N PHE A 83 25.16 -22.00 12.54
CA PHE A 83 25.20 -21.30 13.81
C PHE A 83 26.06 -20.02 13.74
N GLY A 84 27.22 -20.08 13.08
CA GLY A 84 28.06 -18.91 12.87
C GLY A 84 27.37 -17.80 12.05
N ILE A 85 26.60 -18.18 11.03
CA ILE A 85 25.80 -17.23 10.24
C ILE A 85 24.65 -16.66 11.10
N TYR A 86 23.95 -17.52 11.83
CA TYR A 86 22.86 -17.11 12.73
C TYR A 86 23.32 -16.10 13.78
N LYS A 87 24.48 -16.34 14.42
CA LYS A 87 25.04 -15.41 15.41
C LYS A 87 25.29 -14.03 14.81
N LYS A 88 25.88 -13.97 13.61
CA LYS A 88 26.10 -12.69 12.91
C LYS A 88 24.78 -12.01 12.54
N TYR A 89 23.82 -12.77 12.05
CA TYR A 89 22.46 -12.31 11.74
C TYR A 89 21.80 -11.66 12.96
N LEU A 90 21.75 -12.37 14.10
CA LEU A 90 21.05 -11.88 15.29
C LEU A 90 21.70 -10.61 15.85
N MET A 91 23.04 -10.55 15.84
CA MET A 91 23.78 -9.34 16.21
C MET A 91 23.48 -8.18 15.28
N CYS A 92 23.38 -8.43 13.97
CA CYS A 92 22.99 -7.42 13.01
C CYS A 92 21.58 -6.87 13.27
N GLU A 93 20.60 -7.71 13.59
CA GLU A 93 19.22 -7.26 13.87
C GLU A 93 19.13 -6.50 15.21
N ILE A 94 19.87 -6.91 16.23
CA ILE A 94 19.97 -6.18 17.51
C ILE A 94 20.57 -4.79 17.30
N ASP A 95 21.66 -4.68 16.53
CA ASP A 95 22.27 -3.39 16.21
C ASP A 95 21.32 -2.49 15.40
N LEU A 96 20.56 -3.06 14.45
CA LEU A 96 19.54 -2.32 13.69
C LEU A 96 18.40 -1.84 14.59
N GLY A 97 17.92 -2.67 15.51
CA GLY A 97 16.80 -2.34 16.39
C GLY A 97 17.14 -1.31 17.46
N SER A 98 18.40 -1.28 17.91
CA SER A 98 18.86 -0.38 18.97
C SER A 98 19.26 1.02 18.48
N ASP A 99 19.61 1.18 17.20
CA ASP A 99 20.04 2.45 16.64
C ASP A 99 18.89 3.21 15.96
N ARG A 100 18.54 4.36 16.54
CA ARG A 100 17.45 5.24 16.07
C ARG A 100 17.60 5.68 14.61
N LYS A 101 18.82 5.70 14.05
CA LYS A 101 19.04 6.11 12.65
C LYS A 101 18.47 5.11 11.63
N TYR A 102 18.09 3.91 12.06
CA TYR A 102 17.43 2.89 11.25
C TYR A 102 15.92 2.80 11.51
N GLN A 103 15.35 3.66 12.34
CA GLN A 103 13.93 3.71 12.61
C GLN A 103 13.21 4.62 11.59
N ALA A 104 12.04 4.19 11.12
CA ALA A 104 11.22 5.01 10.24
C ALA A 104 10.63 6.19 11.03
N ASN A 105 10.90 7.41 10.56
CA ASN A 105 10.42 8.65 11.16
C ASN A 105 9.53 9.48 10.20
N SER A 106 9.15 8.89 9.07
CA SER A 106 8.41 9.54 8.00
C SER A 106 7.55 8.54 7.24
N GLN A 107 6.39 9.00 6.77
CA GLN A 107 5.51 8.26 5.86
C GLN A 107 5.82 8.55 4.38
N ASP A 108 6.73 9.48 4.10
CA ASP A 108 7.20 9.80 2.75
C ASP A 108 7.89 8.58 2.11
N PRO A 109 7.35 8.04 0.99
CA PRO A 109 7.92 6.88 0.30
C PRO A 109 9.39 7.03 -0.09
N PHE A 110 9.84 8.24 -0.45
CA PHE A 110 11.24 8.48 -0.82
C PHE A 110 12.16 8.36 0.40
N LYS A 111 11.77 8.93 1.54
CA LYS A 111 12.54 8.79 2.79
C LYS A 111 12.59 7.34 3.27
N ILE A 112 11.48 6.60 3.13
CA ILE A 112 11.45 5.16 3.45
C ILE A 112 12.38 4.39 2.51
N LEU A 113 12.44 4.74 1.22
CA LEU A 113 13.35 4.13 0.25
C LEU A 113 14.82 4.38 0.59
N VAL A 114 15.18 5.60 1.00
CA VAL A 114 16.53 5.94 1.48
C VAL A 114 16.88 5.12 2.72
N LEU A 115 15.94 5.00 3.67
CA LEU A 115 16.12 4.17 4.87
C LEU A 115 16.32 2.69 4.52
N LEU A 116 15.52 2.15 3.60
CA LEU A 116 15.63 0.77 3.12
C LEU A 116 17.04 0.47 2.56
N ASN A 117 17.57 1.38 1.73
CA ASN A 117 18.94 1.27 1.22
C ASN A 117 19.99 1.33 2.34
N ARG A 118 19.82 2.23 3.31
CA ARG A 118 20.73 2.36 4.45
C ARG A 118 20.78 1.08 5.29
N ILE A 119 19.62 0.48 5.56
CA ILE A 119 19.52 -0.80 6.27
C ILE A 119 20.21 -1.92 5.47
N GLN A 120 19.96 -2.01 4.15
CA GLN A 120 20.58 -3.06 3.35
C GLN A 120 22.10 -2.92 3.27
N ASN A 121 22.63 -1.69 3.16
CA ASN A 121 24.08 -1.47 3.19
C ASN A 121 24.69 -1.86 4.55
N PHE A 122 24.04 -1.50 5.66
CA PHE A 122 24.48 -1.95 6.98
C PHE A 122 24.53 -3.49 7.08
N ARG A 123 23.51 -4.18 6.57
CA ARG A 123 23.50 -5.65 6.50
C ARG A 123 24.64 -6.19 5.65
N ARG A 124 24.93 -5.59 4.49
CA ARG A 124 26.06 -5.98 3.63
C ARG A 124 27.40 -5.80 4.34
N ASP A 125 27.56 -4.74 5.12
CA ASP A 125 28.78 -4.47 5.89
C ASP A 125 28.97 -5.48 7.04
N ARG A 126 27.89 -5.84 7.75
CA ARG A 126 27.95 -6.76 8.90
C ARG A 126 27.99 -8.24 8.52
N LEU A 127 27.21 -8.64 7.51
CA LEU A 127 27.01 -10.04 7.14
C LEU A 127 27.84 -10.46 5.92
N GLY A 128 28.35 -9.48 5.17
CA GLY A 128 28.91 -9.67 3.84
C GLY A 128 27.83 -9.67 2.76
N LYS A 129 28.16 -9.10 1.58
CA LYS A 129 27.22 -8.89 0.47
C LYS A 129 26.43 -10.14 0.09
N LYS A 130 27.11 -11.27 -0.12
CA LYS A 130 26.47 -12.54 -0.52
C LYS A 130 25.42 -13.01 0.48
N THR A 131 25.72 -12.94 1.78
CA THR A 131 24.81 -13.38 2.85
C THR A 131 23.66 -12.40 3.02
N ALA A 132 23.94 -11.10 3.05
CA ALA A 132 22.91 -10.07 3.19
C ALA A 132 21.93 -10.06 2.01
N ASP A 133 22.44 -10.15 0.79
CA ASP A 133 21.60 -10.18 -0.41
C ASP A 133 20.83 -11.51 -0.52
N GLY A 134 21.42 -12.63 -0.07
CA GLY A 134 20.72 -13.92 -0.01
C GLY A 134 19.57 -13.96 1.01
N LEU A 135 19.76 -13.37 2.20
CA LEU A 135 18.73 -13.33 3.25
C LEU A 135 17.61 -12.35 2.92
N TYR A 136 17.94 -11.14 2.47
CA TYR A 136 17.01 -10.01 2.43
C TYR A 136 16.75 -9.48 1.02
N GLY A 137 17.51 -9.90 0.02
CA GLY A 137 17.51 -9.23 -1.28
C GLY A 137 16.15 -9.25 -1.98
N CYS A 138 15.40 -10.35 -1.85
CA CYS A 138 14.04 -10.42 -2.36
C CYS A 138 13.11 -9.45 -1.66
N ASP A 139 12.94 -9.57 -0.34
CA ASP A 139 12.12 -8.66 0.45
C ASP A 139 12.46 -7.18 0.19
N VAL A 140 13.75 -6.84 0.08
CA VAL A 140 14.21 -5.47 -0.20
C VAL A 140 13.82 -5.05 -1.61
N LYS A 141 13.99 -5.90 -2.61
CA LYS A 141 13.62 -5.63 -4.00
C LYS A 141 12.11 -5.41 -4.15
N GLU A 142 11.28 -6.24 -3.51
CA GLU A 142 9.83 -6.08 -3.52
C GLU A 142 9.39 -4.77 -2.85
N ARG A 143 9.95 -4.46 -1.67
CA ARG A 143 9.66 -3.21 -0.95
C ARG A 143 10.11 -1.98 -1.73
N GLU A 144 11.29 -2.02 -2.32
CA GLU A 144 11.80 -0.94 -3.18
C GLU A 144 10.81 -0.65 -4.32
N TYR A 145 10.31 -1.69 -4.98
CA TYR A 145 9.36 -1.53 -6.08
C TYR A 145 8.06 -0.86 -5.64
N VAL A 146 7.47 -1.31 -4.52
CA VAL A 146 6.24 -0.71 -3.98
C VAL A 146 6.44 0.77 -3.66
N LEU A 147 7.59 1.12 -3.06
CA LEU A 147 7.92 2.51 -2.74
C LEU A 147 8.08 3.36 -4.00
N ARG A 148 8.87 2.89 -4.98
CA ARG A 148 9.07 3.60 -6.26
C ARG A 148 7.78 3.75 -7.05
N ARG A 149 6.94 2.72 -7.07
CA ARG A 149 5.60 2.76 -7.65
C ARG A 149 4.73 3.82 -6.99
N SER A 150 4.74 3.89 -5.66
CA SER A 150 4.03 4.92 -4.90
C SER A 150 4.50 6.34 -5.25
N ILE A 151 5.81 6.56 -5.36
CA ILE A 151 6.40 7.85 -5.77
C ILE A 151 5.86 8.26 -7.14
N ILE A 152 5.85 7.37 -8.13
CA ILE A 152 5.35 7.66 -9.48
C ILE A 152 3.84 7.97 -9.47
N ILE A 153 3.04 7.15 -8.76
CA ILE A 153 1.58 7.32 -8.71
C ILE A 153 1.21 8.66 -8.07
N THR A 154 1.88 9.02 -6.98
CA THR A 154 1.57 10.20 -6.17
C THR A 154 2.18 11.50 -6.70
N ASP A 155 3.06 11.43 -7.70
CA ASP A 155 3.63 12.61 -8.34
C ASP A 155 2.52 13.44 -9.02
N LYS A 156 2.33 14.68 -8.54
CA LYS A 156 1.29 15.59 -9.04
C LYS A 156 1.71 16.36 -10.28
N THR A 157 2.98 16.27 -10.68
CA THR A 157 3.53 16.99 -11.83
C THR A 157 3.35 16.20 -13.13
N LEU A 158 3.27 14.87 -13.04
CA LEU A 158 3.16 13.97 -14.19
C LEU A 158 1.72 13.77 -14.67
N TYR A 159 1.55 13.69 -15.99
CA TYR A 159 0.32 13.24 -16.64
C TYR A 159 0.20 11.71 -16.62
N GLY A 160 -1.02 11.21 -16.82
CA GLY A 160 -1.33 9.79 -16.70
C GLY A 160 -0.51 8.91 -17.63
N ASN A 161 -0.35 9.30 -18.90
CA ASN A 161 0.49 8.57 -19.86
C ASN A 161 1.97 8.50 -19.42
N GLU A 162 2.50 9.58 -18.86
CA GLU A 162 3.88 9.61 -18.35
C GLU A 162 4.03 8.67 -17.15
N LYS A 163 3.06 8.66 -16.23
CA LYS A 163 3.05 7.73 -15.10
C LYS A 163 2.98 6.29 -15.56
N GLU A 164 2.12 5.95 -16.52
CA GLU A 164 2.05 4.59 -17.08
C GLU A 164 3.39 4.17 -17.68
N SER A 165 4.01 5.03 -18.49
CA SER A 165 5.34 4.77 -19.07
C SER A 165 6.42 4.59 -17.99
N ASN A 166 6.41 5.44 -16.96
CA ASN A 166 7.33 5.33 -15.83
C ASN A 166 7.15 4.04 -15.04
N LEU A 167 5.91 3.61 -14.80
CA LEU A 167 5.60 2.35 -14.14
C LEU A 167 6.06 1.15 -14.95
N GLN A 168 5.87 1.16 -16.27
CA GLN A 168 6.35 0.10 -17.16
C GLN A 168 7.89 0.03 -17.18
N ARG A 169 8.56 1.18 -17.24
CA ARG A 169 10.03 1.26 -17.17
C ARG A 169 10.56 0.77 -15.81
N LEU A 170 9.89 1.09 -14.72
CA LEU A 170 10.22 0.61 -13.38
C LEU A 170 10.13 -0.94 -13.34
N LYS A 171 9.00 -1.51 -13.78
CA LYS A 171 8.79 -2.96 -13.83
C LYS A 171 9.87 -3.65 -14.66
N SER A 172 10.12 -3.15 -15.87
CA SER A 172 11.17 -3.68 -16.76
C SER A 172 12.58 -3.53 -16.20
N GLY A 173 12.89 -2.41 -15.54
CA GLY A 173 14.20 -2.14 -14.96
C GLY A 173 14.55 -3.07 -13.80
N MET A 174 13.55 -3.44 -13.01
CA MET A 174 13.74 -4.30 -11.83
C MET A 174 13.49 -5.79 -12.11
N TRP A 175 12.63 -6.17 -13.07
CA TRP A 175 12.30 -7.59 -13.35
C TRP A 175 12.54 -8.04 -14.79
N GLY A 176 13.06 -7.18 -15.66
CA GLY A 176 13.42 -7.58 -17.02
C GLY A 176 12.26 -8.08 -17.88
N GLY A 177 11.03 -7.61 -17.61
CA GLY A 177 9.83 -7.99 -18.36
C GLY A 177 9.10 -9.23 -17.83
N GLN A 178 9.53 -9.81 -16.70
CA GLN A 178 8.76 -10.86 -16.02
C GLN A 178 7.42 -10.31 -15.52
N GLU A 179 6.42 -11.19 -15.46
CA GLU A 179 5.15 -10.87 -14.81
C GLU A 179 5.37 -10.75 -13.29
N VAL A 180 5.04 -9.58 -12.74
CA VAL A 180 5.19 -9.27 -11.32
C VAL A 180 3.83 -8.90 -10.78
N LEU A 181 3.31 -9.73 -9.87
CA LEU A 181 2.01 -9.50 -9.21
C LEU A 181 2.12 -8.56 -8.00
N ILE A 182 3.33 -8.22 -7.58
CA ILE A 182 3.58 -7.37 -6.40
C ILE A 182 3.03 -5.97 -6.67
N GLY A 183 2.14 -5.47 -5.80
CA GLY A 183 1.57 -4.12 -5.94
C GLY A 183 0.67 -3.94 -7.16
N GLU A 184 0.34 -5.02 -7.88
CA GLU A 184 -0.68 -5.08 -8.92
C GLU A 184 -1.93 -5.76 -8.36
N ASN A 185 -3.10 -5.41 -8.88
CA ASN A 185 -4.36 -5.98 -8.46
C ASN A 185 -5.02 -6.67 -9.66
N ALA A 186 -5.42 -7.93 -9.51
CA ALA A 186 -6.04 -8.70 -10.58
C ALA A 186 -7.48 -8.25 -10.86
N GLU A 187 -8.16 -7.67 -9.85
CA GLU A 187 -9.56 -7.28 -9.97
C GLU A 187 -9.73 -6.09 -10.93
N PRO A 188 -10.61 -6.20 -11.95
CA PRO A 188 -10.84 -5.14 -12.93
C PRO A 188 -11.19 -3.79 -12.30
N TYR A 189 -12.01 -3.80 -11.24
CA TYR A 189 -12.38 -2.58 -10.53
C TYR A 189 -11.17 -1.86 -9.93
N ASN A 190 -10.26 -2.60 -9.29
CA ASN A 190 -9.08 -2.00 -8.67
C ASN A 190 -8.10 -1.46 -9.71
N ARG A 191 -7.98 -2.12 -10.87
CA ARG A 191 -7.19 -1.62 -12.01
C ARG A 191 -7.79 -0.33 -12.59
N TYR A 192 -9.11 -0.25 -12.70
CA TYR A 192 -9.80 0.96 -13.09
C TYR A 192 -9.62 2.10 -12.07
N GLN A 193 -9.72 1.82 -10.77
CA GLN A 193 -9.45 2.84 -9.73
C GLN A 193 -8.01 3.36 -9.81
N LEU A 194 -7.04 2.48 -10.06
CA LEU A 194 -5.67 2.89 -10.32
C LEU A 194 -5.56 3.76 -11.58
N LYS A 195 -6.21 3.39 -12.69
CA LYS A 195 -6.24 4.21 -13.92
C LYS A 195 -6.73 5.63 -13.61
N LEU A 196 -7.83 5.77 -12.86
CA LEU A 196 -8.32 7.08 -12.45
C LEU A 196 -7.29 7.85 -11.61
N LEU A 197 -6.61 7.17 -10.68
CA LEU A 197 -5.57 7.77 -9.83
C LEU A 197 -4.37 8.28 -10.65
N LEU A 198 -3.97 7.54 -11.69
CA LEU A 198 -2.87 7.95 -12.57
C LEU A 198 -3.22 9.24 -13.33
N TYR A 199 -4.46 9.35 -13.82
CA TYR A 199 -4.92 10.44 -14.67
C TYR A 199 -5.59 11.59 -13.90
N VAL A 200 -5.41 11.71 -12.57
CA VAL A 200 -6.02 12.79 -11.78
C VAL A 200 -5.71 14.18 -12.35
N LYS A 201 -4.46 14.43 -12.77
CA LYS A 201 -4.04 15.71 -13.35
C LYS A 201 -4.76 15.96 -14.68
N ASP A 202 -4.69 15.01 -15.60
CA ASP A 202 -5.36 15.06 -16.91
C ASP A 202 -6.86 15.36 -16.74
N LEU A 203 -7.54 14.61 -15.87
CA LEU A 203 -8.97 14.75 -15.64
C LEU A 203 -9.34 16.08 -14.96
N SER A 204 -8.43 16.69 -14.21
CA SER A 204 -8.66 17.98 -13.54
C SER A 204 -8.58 19.18 -14.49
N GLU A 205 -7.87 19.03 -15.61
CA GLU A 205 -7.67 20.08 -16.62
C GLU A 205 -8.73 20.03 -17.74
N LEU A 206 -9.59 19.00 -17.75
CA LEU A 206 -10.69 18.83 -18.69
C LEU A 206 -11.98 19.50 -18.21
N SER A 207 -12.82 19.93 -19.17
CA SER A 207 -14.20 20.32 -18.86
C SER A 207 -15.01 19.13 -18.31
N GLU A 208 -16.14 19.39 -17.66
CA GLU A 208 -16.98 18.31 -17.10
C GLU A 208 -17.41 17.30 -18.18
N ARG A 209 -17.75 17.79 -19.39
CA ARG A 209 -18.17 16.95 -20.50
C ARG A 209 -17.03 16.06 -21.00
N GLU A 210 -15.85 16.64 -21.22
CA GLU A 210 -14.68 15.90 -21.68
C GLU A 210 -14.22 14.88 -20.63
N ARG A 211 -14.24 15.27 -19.34
CA ARG A 211 -13.93 14.38 -18.23
C ARG A 211 -14.86 13.16 -18.20
N LYS A 212 -16.18 13.36 -18.38
CA LYS A 212 -17.15 12.25 -18.44
C LYS A 212 -16.88 11.32 -19.62
N LEU A 213 -16.57 11.87 -20.79
CA LEU A 213 -16.19 11.06 -21.97
C LEU A 213 -14.92 10.26 -21.69
N LYS A 214 -13.89 10.89 -21.10
CA LYS A 214 -12.63 10.23 -20.79
C LYS A 214 -12.77 9.10 -19.77
N ILE A 215 -13.55 9.32 -18.72
CA ILE A 215 -13.87 8.27 -17.74
C ILE A 215 -14.63 7.12 -18.41
N SER A 216 -15.56 7.40 -19.33
CA SER A 216 -16.26 6.37 -20.08
C SER A 216 -15.31 5.57 -20.98
N GLU A 217 -14.30 6.21 -21.59
CA GLU A 217 -13.24 5.50 -22.31
C GLU A 217 -12.46 4.56 -21.40
N PHE A 218 -12.00 5.03 -20.24
CA PHE A 218 -11.27 4.19 -19.29
C PHE A 218 -12.07 2.98 -18.83
N ARG A 219 -13.38 3.11 -18.62
CA ARG A 219 -14.22 1.96 -18.24
C ARG A 219 -14.22 0.84 -19.29
N LYS A 220 -14.12 1.18 -20.57
CA LYS A 220 -14.06 0.21 -21.67
C LYS A 220 -12.78 -0.63 -21.66
N GLU A 221 -11.73 -0.17 -20.99
CA GLU A 221 -10.48 -0.93 -20.84
C GLU A 221 -10.62 -2.08 -19.82
N PHE A 222 -11.61 -2.02 -18.91
CA PHE A 222 -11.67 -2.93 -17.76
C PHE A 222 -12.99 -3.70 -17.61
N PHE A 223 -14.10 -3.19 -18.13
CA PHE A 223 -15.43 -3.73 -17.87
C PHE A 223 -16.14 -4.20 -19.14
N SER A 224 -17.03 -5.18 -18.98
CA SER A 224 -17.91 -5.63 -20.06
C SER A 224 -18.93 -4.55 -20.45
N LYS A 225 -19.59 -4.73 -21.60
CA LYS A 225 -20.64 -3.80 -22.06
C LYS A 225 -21.80 -3.75 -21.06
N GLU A 226 -22.16 -4.89 -20.49
CA GLU A 226 -23.24 -5.03 -19.50
C GLU A 226 -22.89 -4.30 -18.20
N GLU A 227 -21.65 -4.45 -17.73
CA GLU A 227 -21.14 -3.75 -16.54
C GLU A 227 -21.11 -2.23 -16.77
N ILE A 228 -20.66 -1.77 -17.94
CA ILE A 228 -20.66 -0.36 -18.30
C ILE A 228 -22.07 0.22 -18.32
N GLN A 229 -23.06 -0.53 -18.84
CA GLN A 229 -24.46 -0.11 -18.82
C GLN A 229 -25.01 0.04 -17.40
N ARG A 230 -24.70 -0.92 -16.51
CA ARG A 230 -25.08 -0.84 -15.08
C ARG A 230 -24.43 0.37 -14.40
N LEU A 231 -23.15 0.62 -14.64
CA LEU A 231 -22.44 1.79 -14.11
C LEU A 231 -23.04 3.10 -14.63
N LYS A 232 -23.43 3.15 -15.90
CA LYS A 232 -24.08 4.33 -16.48
C LYS A 232 -25.45 4.59 -15.84
N ALA A 233 -26.26 3.56 -15.67
CA ALA A 233 -27.56 3.69 -15.00
C ALA A 233 -27.40 4.19 -13.55
N LEU A 234 -26.39 3.70 -12.84
CA LEU A 234 -26.05 4.18 -11.50
C LEU A 234 -25.61 5.65 -11.52
N ASP A 235 -24.76 6.05 -12.46
CA ASP A 235 -24.33 7.46 -12.61
C ASP A 235 -25.52 8.38 -12.91
N ASP A 236 -26.45 7.96 -13.77
CA ASP A 236 -27.66 8.72 -14.12
C ASP A 236 -28.58 8.86 -12.89
N GLN A 237 -28.72 7.80 -12.08
CA GLN A 237 -29.45 7.83 -10.82
C GLN A 237 -28.80 8.80 -9.82
N LEU A 238 -27.48 8.70 -9.61
CA LEU A 238 -26.74 9.58 -8.70
C LEU A 238 -26.79 11.06 -9.14
N ALA A 239 -26.72 11.31 -10.45
CA ALA A 239 -26.84 12.65 -11.00
C ALA A 239 -28.25 13.23 -10.75
N LYS A 240 -29.29 12.41 -10.91
CA LYS A 240 -30.67 12.80 -10.60
C LYS A 240 -30.85 13.06 -9.10
N GLU A 241 -30.38 12.16 -8.24
CA GLU A 241 -30.43 12.34 -6.78
C GLU A 241 -29.73 13.64 -6.35
N LYS A 242 -28.56 13.92 -6.91
CA LYS A 242 -27.84 15.17 -6.66
C LYS A 242 -28.65 16.39 -7.09
N GLN A 243 -29.25 16.36 -8.28
CA GLN A 243 -30.07 17.46 -8.78
C GLN A 243 -31.33 17.66 -7.92
N ASP A 244 -31.98 16.59 -7.48
CA ASP A 244 -33.15 16.63 -6.61
C ASP A 244 -32.79 17.23 -5.25
N ILE A 245 -31.63 16.86 -4.68
CA ILE A 245 -31.10 17.48 -3.47
C ILE A 245 -30.82 18.98 -3.68
N GLU A 246 -30.15 19.38 -4.77
CA GLU A 246 -29.85 20.78 -5.04
C GLU A 246 -31.12 21.64 -5.18
N ARG A 247 -32.13 21.13 -5.91
CA ARG A 247 -33.44 21.78 -6.05
C ARG A 247 -34.16 21.87 -4.70
N TYR A 248 -34.16 20.79 -3.94
CA TYR A 248 -34.70 20.78 -2.58
C TYR A 248 -34.05 21.85 -1.70
N ARG A 249 -32.71 21.95 -1.71
CA ARG A 249 -31.98 22.98 -0.93
C ARG A 249 -32.33 24.40 -1.32
N ALA A 250 -32.48 24.65 -2.62
CA ALA A 250 -32.88 25.97 -3.10
C ALA A 250 -34.29 26.34 -2.59
N ALA A 251 -35.23 25.39 -2.64
CA ALA A 251 -36.60 25.57 -2.15
C ALA A 251 -36.67 25.67 -0.61
N GLU A 252 -35.92 24.85 0.13
CA GLU A 252 -35.78 24.93 1.60
C GLU A 252 -35.33 26.33 2.02
N LYS A 253 -34.26 26.84 1.39
CA LYS A 253 -33.73 28.18 1.66
C LYS A 253 -34.71 29.30 1.31
N ALA A 254 -35.56 29.10 0.29
CA ALA A 254 -36.62 30.05 -0.04
C ALA A 254 -37.69 30.11 1.06
N ILE A 255 -38.10 28.96 1.61
CA ILE A 255 -39.04 28.89 2.73
C ILE A 255 -38.45 29.52 4.00
N GLU A 256 -37.18 29.24 4.32
CA GLU A 256 -36.51 29.82 5.49
C GLU A 256 -36.47 31.35 5.46
N ARG A 257 -36.37 31.95 4.27
CA ARG A 257 -36.31 33.41 4.06
C ARG A 257 -37.66 34.12 4.15
N LEU A 258 -38.78 33.39 4.17
CA LEU A 258 -40.10 33.98 4.34
C LEU A 258 -40.19 34.67 5.71
N LYS A 259 -40.51 35.97 5.73
CA LYS A 259 -40.60 36.76 6.97
C LYS A 259 -42.03 36.82 7.55
N ASN A 260 -43.00 36.35 6.79
CA ASN A 260 -44.42 36.47 7.05
C ASN A 260 -45.07 35.20 7.61
N ILE A 261 -44.27 34.20 7.97
CA ILE A 261 -44.75 32.93 8.54
C ILE A 261 -43.91 32.56 9.76
N THR A 262 -44.53 31.85 10.71
CA THR A 262 -43.89 31.40 11.95
C THR A 262 -42.85 30.31 11.66
N GLN A 263 -42.00 30.00 12.65
CA GLN A 263 -41.02 28.93 12.51
C GLN A 263 -41.69 27.54 12.42
N GLU A 264 -42.83 27.36 13.07
CA GLU A 264 -43.63 26.13 13.00
C GLU A 264 -44.19 25.93 11.58
N GLU A 265 -44.77 26.97 10.99
CA GLU A 265 -45.27 26.95 9.61
C GLU A 265 -44.13 26.70 8.59
N LYS A 266 -42.93 27.25 8.83
CA LYS A 266 -41.75 26.94 8.01
C LYS A 266 -41.39 25.46 8.10
N ASN A 267 -41.38 24.90 9.31
CA ASN A 267 -41.03 23.50 9.53
C ASN A 267 -42.05 22.56 8.86
N GLU A 268 -43.35 22.87 8.93
CA GLU A 268 -44.39 22.12 8.23
C GLU A 268 -44.22 22.16 6.71
N ARG A 269 -43.96 23.36 6.14
CA ARG A 269 -43.70 23.50 4.70
C ARG A 269 -42.45 22.75 4.26
N ILE A 270 -41.38 22.76 5.07
CA ILE A 270 -40.16 21.99 4.79
C ILE A 270 -40.43 20.49 4.85
N ASN A 271 -41.23 20.02 5.82
CA ASN A 271 -41.59 18.60 5.93
C ASN A 271 -42.41 18.12 4.71
N SER A 272 -43.36 18.93 4.25
CA SER A 272 -44.14 18.67 3.03
C SER A 272 -43.25 18.69 1.79
N LEU A 273 -42.34 19.67 1.68
CA LEU A 273 -41.36 19.75 0.59
C LEU A 273 -40.46 18.51 0.53
N GLN A 274 -40.01 17.99 1.69
CA GLN A 274 -39.25 16.73 1.74
C GLN A 274 -40.08 15.54 1.27
N GLN A 275 -41.37 15.50 1.62
CA GLN A 275 -42.28 14.44 1.18
C GLN A 275 -42.51 14.49 -0.34
N GLU A 276 -42.59 15.69 -0.92
CA GLU A 276 -42.72 15.91 -2.36
C GLU A 276 -41.48 15.46 -3.13
N PHE A 277 -40.28 15.86 -2.67
CA PHE A 277 -39.03 15.56 -3.37
C PHE A 277 -38.57 14.11 -3.21
N PHE A 278 -38.74 13.52 -2.02
CA PHE A 278 -38.15 12.21 -1.70
C PHE A 278 -39.19 11.11 -1.48
N GLY A 279 -40.49 11.44 -1.44
CA GLY A 279 -41.56 10.45 -1.34
C GLY A 279 -41.36 9.46 -0.20
N LYS A 280 -41.23 8.18 -0.54
CA LYS A 280 -41.03 7.09 0.43
C LYS A 280 -39.69 7.20 1.18
N ASP A 281 -38.70 7.88 0.62
CA ASP A 281 -37.38 8.07 1.22
C ASP A 281 -37.27 9.35 2.07
N ALA A 282 -38.33 10.15 2.15
CA ALA A 282 -38.35 11.41 2.89
C ALA A 282 -37.96 11.24 4.36
N GLU A 283 -38.42 10.17 5.01
CA GLU A 283 -38.08 9.90 6.41
C GLU A 283 -36.60 9.53 6.61
N ALA A 284 -36.04 8.73 5.70
CA ALA A 284 -34.62 8.42 5.70
C ALA A 284 -33.76 9.66 5.42
N PHE A 285 -34.23 10.54 4.53
CA PHE A 285 -33.61 11.84 4.28
C PHE A 285 -33.61 12.73 5.53
N ARG A 286 -34.74 12.84 6.25
CA ARG A 286 -34.85 13.59 7.51
C ARG A 286 -33.84 13.10 8.56
N ARG A 287 -33.70 11.78 8.72
CA ARG A 287 -32.71 11.19 9.63
C ARG A 287 -31.28 11.58 9.26
N ARG A 288 -30.92 11.51 7.98
CA ARG A 288 -29.60 11.94 7.48
C ARG A 288 -29.35 13.43 7.75
N GLU A 289 -30.35 14.27 7.56
CA GLU A 289 -30.24 15.70 7.84
C GLU A 289 -30.09 16.03 9.31
N ALA A 290 -30.82 15.35 10.19
CA ALA A 290 -30.66 15.52 11.64
C ALA A 290 -29.24 15.15 12.10
N MET A 291 -28.66 14.07 11.54
CA MET A 291 -27.27 13.68 11.80
C MET A 291 -26.27 14.73 11.29
N ARG A 292 -26.45 15.24 10.05
CA ARG A 292 -25.58 16.27 9.48
C ARG A 292 -25.60 17.57 10.30
N LYS A 293 -26.79 18.10 10.60
CA LYS A 293 -26.95 19.32 11.43
C LYS A 293 -26.42 19.10 12.85
N GLY A 294 -26.52 17.89 13.40
CA GLY A 294 -25.95 17.52 14.69
C GLY A 294 -24.42 17.47 14.70
N ALA A 295 -23.80 17.00 13.62
CA ALA A 295 -22.34 16.98 13.46
C ALA A 295 -21.77 18.40 13.29
N GLU A 296 -22.44 19.26 12.50
CA GLU A 296 -22.05 20.67 12.31
C GLU A 296 -22.11 21.47 13.62
N LYS A 297 -23.08 21.20 14.50
CA LYS A 297 -23.16 21.82 15.84
C LYS A 297 -22.07 21.35 16.80
N LYS A 298 -21.59 20.12 16.67
CA LYS A 298 -20.50 19.57 17.53
C LYS A 298 -19.11 19.99 17.08
N GLY A 299 -18.93 20.35 15.80
CA GLY A 299 -17.67 20.86 15.25
C GLY A 299 -17.47 22.38 15.34
N SER A 300 -18.39 23.10 16.00
CA SER A 300 -18.36 24.57 16.15
C SER A 300 -17.98 25.03 17.57
N PHE A 301 -17.23 24.21 18.32
CA PHE A 301 -16.60 24.57 19.59
C PHE A 301 -15.08 24.56 19.45
#